data_AF-A0A7Y9FJJ2-F1
#
_entry.id   AF-A0A7Y9FJJ2-F1
#
_cell.length_a   1.000
_cell.length_b   1.000
_cell.length_c   1.000
_cell.angle_alpha   90.00
_cell.angle_beta   90.00
_cell.angle_gamma   90.00
#
_symmetry.space_group_name_H-M   'P 1'
#
loop_
_entity.id
_entity.type
_entity.pdbx_description
1 polymer ?
#
loop_
_entity_poly.entity_id
_entity_poly.type
_entity_poly.pdbx_seq_one_letter_code
_entity_poly.pdbx_strand_id
1 'polypeptide(L)' 'MEPLFYVMAIMGCADGNVQCTEARVIPTHYTSMAQCREALPEQLARNTDVPYPMIGAACRTAGAQVAKAESKTKRS' A
#
# COMPACT_ATOMS: atom_id res chain seq x y z
N MET A 1 -9.66 -17.61 15.51
CA MET A 1 -9.71 -16.18 15.19
C MET A 1 -8.31 -15.80 14.73
N GLU A 2 -8.05 -15.83 13.42
CA GLU A 2 -6.75 -15.43 12.89
C GLU A 2 -6.50 -13.95 13.21
N PRO A 3 -5.28 -13.58 13.62
CA PRO A 3 -4.96 -12.19 13.88
C PRO A 3 -5.04 -11.41 12.56
N LEU A 4 -6.01 -10.50 12.48
CA LEU A 4 -6.09 -9.52 11.40
C LEU A 4 -5.01 -8.46 11.66
N PHE A 5 -3.95 -8.48 10.85
CA PHE A 5 -2.98 -7.41 10.86
C PHE A 5 -3.32 -6.40 9.76
N TYR A 6 -2.84 -5.18 9.91
CA TYR A 6 -2.94 -4.16 8.87
C TYR A 6 -1.52 -3.83 8.41
N VAL A 7 -1.33 -3.68 7.11
CA VAL A 7 -0.07 -3.28 6.49
C VAL A 7 -0.28 -2.02 5.68
N MET A 8 0.79 -1.31 5.43
CA MET A 8 0.77 -0.11 4.59
C MET A 8 1.44 -0.40 3.26
N ALA A 9 0.75 -0.10 2.17
CA ALA A 9 1.31 -0.12 0.83
C ALA A 9 1.58 1.32 0.37
N ILE A 10 2.82 1.60 -0.02
CA ILE A 10 3.20 2.83 -0.70
C ILE A 10 2.88 2.68 -2.18
N MET A 11 2.03 3.58 -2.66
CA MET A 11 1.57 3.65 -4.02
C MET A 11 2.41 4.69 -4.76
N GLY A 12 3.06 4.32 -5.85
CA GLY A 12 3.70 5.25 -6.77
C GLY A 12 2.72 5.65 -7.87
N CYS A 13 2.47 6.94 -8.01
CA CYS A 13 1.58 7.46 -9.05
C CYS A 13 2.42 8.06 -10.19
N ALA A 14 2.11 7.67 -11.42
CA ALA A 14 2.62 8.35 -12.60
C ALA A 14 1.85 9.65 -12.85
N ASP A 15 2.40 10.49 -13.73
CA ASP A 15 1.91 11.82 -14.11
C ASP A 15 0.39 12.00 -14.00
N GLY A 16 -0.01 12.98 -13.18
CA GLY A 16 -1.41 13.35 -13.00
C GLY A 16 -2.17 12.62 -11.88
N ASN A 17 -1.52 11.81 -11.03
CA ASN A 17 -2.15 11.07 -9.91
C ASN A 17 -3.25 10.08 -10.32
N VAL A 18 -3.38 9.75 -11.61
CA VAL A 18 -4.48 8.92 -12.13
C VAL A 18 -4.16 7.44 -12.18
N GLN A 19 -2.87 7.07 -12.22
CA GLN A 19 -2.42 5.69 -12.33
C GLN A 19 -1.41 5.41 -11.20
N CYS A 20 -1.94 5.00 -10.05
CA CYS A 20 -1.14 4.66 -8.88
C CYS A 20 -0.97 3.14 -8.79
N THR A 21 0.27 2.68 -8.82
CA THR A 21 0.62 1.27 -8.65
C THR A 21 1.30 1.06 -7.30
N GLU A 22 1.25 -0.15 -6.76
CA GLU A 22 2.05 -0.50 -5.59
C GLU A 22 3.54 -0.40 -5.95
N ALA A 23 4.25 0.49 -5.26
CA ALA A 23 5.68 0.69 -5.44
C ALA A 23 6.48 -0.02 -4.33
N ARG A 24 5.93 -0.08 -3.11
CA ARG A 24 6.55 -0.76 -1.96
C ARG A 24 5.50 -1.16 -0.93
N VAL A 25 5.65 -2.31 -0.30
CA VAL A 25 4.86 -2.69 0.89
C VAL A 25 5.74 -2.51 2.13
N ILE A 26 5.21 -1.82 3.13
CA ILE A 26 5.88 -1.62 4.42
C ILE A 26 5.69 -2.91 5.25
N PRO A 27 6.76 -3.54 5.75
CA PRO A 27 6.69 -4.78 6.52
C PRO A 27 6.16 -4.59 7.94
N THR A 28 5.92 -3.34 8.36
CA THR A 28 5.32 -2.98 9.64
C THR A 28 3.87 -3.45 9.70
N HIS A 29 3.56 -4.25 10.71
CA HIS A 29 2.20 -4.69 11.01
C HIS A 29 1.57 -3.81 12.08
N TYR A 30 0.38 -3.31 11.82
CA TYR A 30 -0.45 -2.58 12.75
C TYR A 30 -1.56 -3.46 13.29
N THR A 31 -1.95 -3.23 14.54
CA THR A 31 -3.02 -3.98 15.21
C THR A 31 -4.40 -3.45 14.87
N SER A 32 -4.49 -2.21 14.37
CA SER A 32 -5.75 -1.58 13.96
C SER A 32 -5.58 -0.69 12.72
N MET A 33 -6.69 -0.48 11.99
CA MET A 33 -6.70 0.44 10.85
C MET A 33 -6.48 1.91 11.29
N ALA A 34 -6.91 2.28 12.50
CA ALA A 34 -6.66 3.60 13.07
C ALA A 34 -5.15 3.84 13.25
N GLN A 35 -4.44 2.86 13.84
CA GLN A 35 -3.00 2.92 14.02
C GLN A 35 -2.25 3.01 12.68
N CYS A 36 -2.68 2.25 11.67
CA CYS A 36 -2.10 2.35 10.33
C CYS A 36 -2.30 3.75 9.72
N ARG A 37 -3.48 4.35 9.88
CA ARG A 37 -3.79 5.69 9.36
C ARG A 37 -2.97 6.79 10.03
N GLU A 38 -2.78 6.70 11.33
CA GLU A 38 -1.94 7.65 12.09
C GLU A 38 -0.47 7.60 11.66
N ALA A 39 0.01 6.43 11.24
CA ALA A 39 1.37 6.24 10.75
C ALA A 39 1.57 6.70 9.28
N LEU A 40 0.50 7.01 8.53
CA LEU A 40 0.59 7.42 7.12
C LEU A 40 1.56 8.58 6.87
N PRO A 41 1.47 9.74 7.56
CA PRO A 41 2.36 10.87 7.29
C PRO A 41 3.83 10.54 7.56
N GLU A 42 4.11 9.77 8.61
CA GLU A 42 5.47 9.34 8.93
C GLU A 42 6.03 8.40 7.86
N GLN A 43 5.25 7.40 7.45
CA GLN A 43 5.68 6.43 6.44
C GLN A 43 5.85 7.08 5.07
N LEU A 44 4.98 8.01 4.68
CA LEU A 44 5.15 8.79 3.46
C LEU A 44 6.45 9.60 3.47
N ALA A 45 6.74 10.30 4.58
CA ALA A 45 7.96 11.09 4.71
C ALA A 45 9.25 10.24 4.64
N ARG A 46 9.21 9.05 5.24
CA ARG A 46 10.34 8.09 5.22
C ARG A 46 10.56 7.43 3.87
N ASN A 47 9.52 7.37 3.04
CA ASN A 47 9.50 6.57 1.81
C ASN A 47 9.48 7.44 0.55
N THR A 48 10.03 8.65 0.67
CA THR A 48 10.26 9.63 -0.42
C THR A 48 11.39 9.21 -1.37
N ASP A 49 12.11 8.14 -1.06
CA ASP A 49 13.13 7.50 -1.90
C ASP A 49 12.53 6.67 -3.06
N VAL A 50 11.21 6.49 -3.07
CA VAL A 50 10.51 5.76 -4.13
C VAL A 50 10.61 6.54 -5.44
N PRO A 51 11.03 5.90 -6.56
CA PRO A 51 11.30 6.57 -7.83
C PRO A 51 10.01 6.87 -8.60
N TYR A 52 9.12 7.64 -7.99
CA TYR A 52 7.86 8.11 -8.57
C TYR A 52 7.72 9.62 -8.34
N PRO A 53 7.15 10.35 -9.30
CA PRO A 53 6.96 11.80 -9.16
C PRO A 53 6.00 12.14 -8.02
N MET A 54 5.04 11.25 -7.74
CA MET A 54 4.09 11.37 -6.65
C MET A 54 3.94 10.03 -5.94
N ILE A 55 3.83 10.07 -4.61
CA ILE A 55 3.59 8.89 -3.79
C ILE A 55 2.36 9.08 -2.92
N GLY A 56 1.60 8.01 -2.75
CA GLY A 56 0.49 7.88 -1.82
C GLY A 56 0.71 6.69 -0.90
N ALA A 57 -0.07 6.59 0.17
CA ALA A 57 -0.02 5.46 1.08
C ALA A 57 -1.44 4.91 1.31
N ALA A 58 -1.56 3.59 1.30
CA ALA A 58 -2.82 2.88 1.42
C ALA A 58 -2.71 1.81 2.51
N CYS A 59 -3.54 1.94 3.55
CA CYS A 59 -3.67 0.91 4.58
C CYS A 59 -4.54 -0.24 4.08
N ARG A 60 -4.01 -1.46 4.17
CA ARG A 60 -4.68 -2.70 3.76
C ARG A 60 -4.70 -3.69 4.91
N THR A 61 -5.73 -4.52 4.97
CA THR A 61 -5.75 -5.68 5.88
C THR A 61 -4.85 -6.79 5.34
N ALA A 62 -3.84 -7.18 6.11
CA ALA A 62 -3.02 -8.36 5.86
C ALA A 62 -3.45 -9.48 6.81
N GLY A 63 -4.21 -10.42 6.26
CA GLY A 63 -4.67 -11.63 6.94
C GLY A 63 -5.56 -12.41 5.98
N ALA A 64 -5.14 -13.63 5.60
CA ALA A 64 -5.83 -14.64 4.78
C ALA A 64 -6.61 -14.21 3.50
N GLN A 65 -6.61 -12.94 3.11
CA GLN A 65 -7.18 -12.43 1.86
C GLN A 65 -6.02 -12.09 0.92
N VAL A 66 -5.24 -13.12 0.60
CA VAL A 66 -4.18 -13.05 -0.41
C VAL A 66 -4.84 -12.71 -1.75
N ALA A 67 -4.61 -11.47 -2.20
CA ALA A 67 -4.62 -11.01 -3.58
C ALA A 67 -5.71 -11.58 -4.52
N LYS A 68 -6.85 -10.90 -4.64
CA LYS A 68 -7.45 -10.69 -5.97
C LYS A 68 -6.70 -9.57 -6.69
N ALA A 69 -5.40 -9.74 -6.89
CA ALA A 69 -4.74 -9.05 -7.99
C ALA A 69 -5.22 -9.79 -9.24
N GLU A 70 -6.29 -9.27 -9.86
CA GLU A 70 -6.69 -9.68 -11.19
C GLU A 70 -5.47 -9.51 -12.08
N SER A 71 -4.77 -10.62 -12.29
CA SER A 71 -3.80 -10.75 -13.35
C SER A 71 -4.59 -10.47 -14.61
N LYS A 72 -4.46 -9.26 -15.14
CA LYS A 72 -4.96 -8.87 -16.46
C LYS A 72 -4.24 -9.76 -17.45
N THR A 73 -4.78 -10.96 -17.61
CA THR A 73 -4.34 -11.95 -18.56
C THR A 73 -4.53 -11.33 -19.93
N LYS A 74 -3.40 -11.06 -20.55
CA LYS A 74 -3.24 -10.71 -21.95
C LYS A 74 -3.93 -11.80 -22.76
N ARG A 75 -5.05 -11.51 -23.44
CA ARG A 75 -5.63 -12.33 -24.54
C ARG A 75 -6.79 -11.61 -25.22
N SER A 76 -6.54 -11.05 -26.40
CA SER A 76 -7.34 -11.18 -27.62
C SER A 76 -6.49 -10.72 -28.80
#